data_AF-Q8IIZ2-F1
#
_entry.id   AF-Q8IIZ2-F1
#
_cell.length_a   1.000
_cell.length_b   1.000
_cell.length_c   1.000
_cell.angle_alpha   90.00
_cell.angle_beta   90.00
_cell.angle_gamma   90.00
#
_symmetry.space_group_name_H-M   'P 1'
#
loop_
_entity.id
_entity.type
_entity.pdbx_description
1 polymer ?
#
loop_
_entity_poly.entity_id
_entity_poly.type
_entity_poly.pdbx_seq_one_letter_code
_entity_poly.pdbx_strand_id
1 'polypeptide(L)'
;MKIHYINILLFALPLNILVNNQRNHNNSTYHTSNTKTIKSHRSLCECELYAQSNYENDQEMKDVIKEFNDRTAQRFEEYNERMQVKKDQCKEQCDKEIQQIILKDKIEKELTERFSALETKIDTNDILTCICEKSVTDKFEKTCLKCSGIFATAVPELGLIGGTVVYAAAVKAATKAGMEAALVGLESVNGLRGLLGEKIKDLVTTTNFQCPNALMGLVQNVKDTQCVGAAAQSQVFCKGLLPESTSRIIQKAAAAGREGAEAYNTTFSDSTTITAFLTDPIVISAIVVISIVVILLIIYLILRYRRKIKMNKKLQYIKLLKE
;
A
#
# COMPACT_ATOMS: atom_id res chain seq x y z
N MET A 1 -17.40 -24.21 26.09
CA MET A 1 -16.96 -22.81 26.08
C MET A 1 -17.44 -22.17 24.78
N LYS A 2 -18.08 -20.99 24.85
CA LYS A 2 -19.12 -20.42 23.96
C LYS A 2 -18.85 -20.51 22.44
N ILE A 3 -19.69 -21.25 21.72
CA ILE A 3 -19.67 -21.51 20.26
C ILE A 3 -20.66 -20.57 19.54
N HIS A 4 -20.50 -19.25 19.68
CA HIS A 4 -21.47 -18.30 19.09
C HIS A 4 -20.86 -17.20 18.19
N TYR A 5 -19.56 -17.25 17.88
CA TYR A 5 -18.92 -16.27 16.99
C TYR A 5 -18.49 -16.80 15.61
N ILE A 6 -18.70 -18.10 15.35
CA ILE A 6 -18.23 -18.76 14.11
C ILE A 6 -19.23 -18.60 12.94
N ASN A 7 -20.47 -18.13 13.20
CA ASN A 7 -21.52 -18.01 12.17
C ASN A 7 -21.46 -16.74 11.30
N ILE A 8 -20.60 -15.76 11.60
CA ILE A 8 -20.50 -14.50 10.82
C ILE A 8 -19.43 -14.60 9.72
N LEU A 9 -18.39 -15.42 9.91
CA LEU A 9 -17.41 -15.71 8.88
C LEU A 9 -17.86 -16.97 8.13
N LEU A 10 -18.09 -16.87 6.83
CA LEU A 10 -18.37 -17.95 5.87
C LEU A 10 -17.22 -18.99 5.74
N PHE A 11 -16.50 -19.30 6.82
CA PHE A 11 -15.35 -20.20 6.87
C PHE A 11 -15.58 -21.47 7.70
N ALA A 12 -16.80 -21.72 8.19
CA ALA A 12 -17.09 -22.93 8.97
C ALA A 12 -16.87 -24.23 8.16
N LEU A 13 -17.17 -24.23 6.85
CA LEU A 13 -17.00 -25.41 5.99
C LEU A 13 -15.53 -25.81 5.77
N PRO A 14 -14.61 -24.91 5.37
CA PRO A 14 -13.21 -25.28 5.14
C PRO A 14 -12.45 -25.65 6.42
N LEU A 15 -12.80 -25.06 7.58
CA LEU A 15 -12.16 -25.39 8.86
C LEU A 15 -12.50 -26.82 9.35
N ASN A 16 -13.71 -27.31 9.06
CA ASN A 16 -14.11 -28.67 9.43
C ASN A 16 -13.36 -29.77 8.65
N ILE A 17 -12.78 -29.45 7.49
CA ILE A 17 -11.97 -30.39 6.68
C ILE A 17 -10.53 -30.49 7.21
N LEU A 18 -10.06 -29.50 7.98
CA LEU A 18 -8.71 -29.49 8.56
C LEU A 18 -8.62 -30.19 9.93
N VAL A 19 -9.75 -30.35 10.62
CA VAL A 19 -9.85 -31.05 11.91
C VAL A 19 -9.88 -32.57 11.65
N ASN A 20 -8.70 -33.15 11.44
CA ASN A 20 -8.53 -34.60 11.44
C ASN A 20 -8.47 -35.10 12.90
N ASN A 21 -9.64 -35.43 13.47
CA ASN A 21 -9.75 -36.10 14.77
C ASN A 21 -9.13 -37.52 14.68
N GLN A 22 -7.87 -37.67 15.10
CA GLN A 22 -7.17 -38.96 15.24
C GLN A 22 -7.69 -39.83 16.41
N ARG A 23 -8.97 -39.73 16.77
CA ARG A 23 -9.51 -40.34 18.00
C ARG A 23 -9.88 -41.83 17.87
N ASN A 24 -9.61 -42.47 16.73
CA ASN A 24 -10.03 -43.86 16.45
C ASN A 24 -8.89 -44.90 16.43
N HIS A 25 -7.70 -44.62 16.98
CA HIS A 25 -6.58 -45.58 16.98
C HIS A 25 -6.08 -46.04 18.37
N ASN A 26 -6.91 -45.95 19.42
CA ASN A 26 -6.55 -46.46 20.74
C ASN A 26 -7.18 -47.83 21.05
N ASN A 27 -6.31 -48.77 21.44
CA ASN A 27 -6.53 -50.03 22.19
C ASN A 27 -7.14 -51.22 21.43
N SER A 28 -6.67 -52.48 21.54
CA SER A 28 -5.50 -53.08 22.21
C SER A 28 -5.20 -54.40 21.48
N THR A 29 -3.98 -54.64 21.00
CA THR A 29 -3.61 -55.94 20.43
C THR A 29 -2.87 -56.74 21.48
N TYR A 30 -3.57 -57.69 22.10
CA TYR A 30 -2.99 -58.74 22.94
C TYR A 30 -2.88 -60.04 22.13
N HIS A 31 -1.68 -60.60 22.14
CA HIS A 31 -1.31 -62.01 22.02
C HIS A 31 -1.65 -62.81 20.75
N THR A 32 -0.57 -63.06 20.01
CA THR A 32 -0.23 -64.25 19.22
C THR A 32 -0.78 -65.56 19.79
N SER A 33 -1.55 -66.29 18.99
CA SER A 33 -1.55 -67.77 19.00
C SER A 33 -1.81 -68.29 17.57
N ASN A 34 -1.13 -69.39 17.23
CA ASN A 34 -1.04 -69.99 15.91
C ASN A 34 -2.41 -70.33 15.30
N THR A 35 -2.78 -69.69 14.19
CA THR A 35 -3.68 -70.27 13.19
C THR A 35 -3.56 -69.53 11.85
N LYS A 36 -3.02 -70.22 10.84
CA LYS A 36 -3.05 -69.94 9.38
C LYS A 36 -3.15 -68.46 8.97
N THR A 37 -2.05 -67.91 8.45
CA THR A 37 -2.01 -66.62 7.74
C THR A 37 -2.91 -66.65 6.50
N ILE A 38 -4.14 -66.14 6.64
CA ILE A 38 -5.00 -65.80 5.52
C ILE A 38 -4.42 -64.52 4.89
N LYS A 39 -3.71 -64.65 3.76
CA LYS A 39 -3.28 -63.52 2.93
C LYS A 39 -4.52 -62.72 2.53
N SER A 40 -4.66 -61.48 3.03
CA SER A 40 -5.79 -60.58 2.71
C SER A 40 -5.65 -59.88 1.35
N HIS A 41 -4.54 -60.08 0.65
CA HIS A 41 -4.35 -59.66 -0.74
C HIS A 41 -4.15 -60.91 -1.59
N ARG A 42 -5.23 -61.38 -2.22
CA ARG A 42 -5.10 -62.29 -3.35
C ARG A 42 -4.68 -61.41 -4.53
N SER A 43 -3.38 -61.28 -4.78
CA SER A 43 -2.93 -60.58 -5.99
C SER A 43 -3.50 -61.33 -7.18
N LEU A 44 -4.27 -60.65 -8.03
CA LEU A 44 -4.84 -61.23 -9.25
C LEU A 44 -3.76 -61.89 -10.14
N CYS A 45 -2.51 -61.48 -9.97
CA CYS A 45 -1.33 -62.08 -10.61
C CYS A 45 -1.02 -63.54 -10.20
N GLU A 46 -1.64 -64.10 -9.15
CA GLU A 46 -1.42 -65.50 -8.72
C GLU A 46 -2.36 -66.52 -9.41
N CYS A 47 -3.36 -66.10 -10.20
CA CYS A 47 -4.18 -67.07 -10.95
C CYS A 47 -3.55 -67.34 -12.34
N GLU A 48 -3.34 -68.61 -12.71
CA GLU A 48 -2.90 -69.03 -14.06
C GLU A 48 -3.78 -68.46 -15.20
N LEU A 49 -5.04 -68.16 -14.91
CA LEU A 49 -5.95 -67.46 -15.83
C LEU A 49 -5.43 -66.07 -16.26
N TYR A 50 -4.64 -65.41 -15.42
CA TYR A 50 -4.03 -64.11 -15.68
C TYR A 50 -2.54 -64.18 -16.06
N ALA A 51 -2.00 -65.38 -16.35
CA ALA A 51 -0.63 -65.53 -16.82
C ALA A 51 -0.42 -64.74 -18.12
N GLN A 52 0.66 -63.96 -18.19
CA GLN A 52 0.96 -63.02 -19.28
C GLN A 52 0.96 -63.68 -20.67
N SER A 53 1.27 -64.97 -20.74
CA SER A 53 1.23 -65.79 -21.96
C SER A 53 -0.17 -65.94 -22.58
N ASN A 54 -1.24 -65.84 -21.79
CA ASN A 54 -2.61 -65.99 -22.31
C ASN A 54 -3.12 -64.71 -23.00
N TYR A 55 -2.69 -63.54 -22.52
CA TYR A 55 -3.12 -62.24 -23.07
C TYR A 55 -2.34 -61.80 -24.30
N GLU A 56 -1.05 -62.14 -24.38
CA GLU A 56 -0.20 -61.71 -25.50
C GLU A 56 -0.52 -62.45 -26.82
N ASN A 57 -1.19 -63.60 -26.76
CA ASN A 57 -1.55 -64.39 -27.94
C ASN A 57 -3.03 -64.31 -28.36
N ASP A 58 -3.90 -63.73 -27.53
CA ASP A 58 -5.32 -63.53 -27.87
C ASP A 58 -5.48 -62.35 -28.85
N GLN A 59 -6.15 -62.59 -29.98
CA GLN A 59 -6.37 -61.59 -31.02
C GLN A 59 -7.27 -60.45 -30.52
N GLU A 60 -8.30 -60.75 -29.72
CA GLU A 60 -9.18 -59.71 -29.16
C GLU A 60 -8.39 -58.79 -28.22
N MET A 61 -7.50 -59.38 -27.42
CA MET A 61 -6.66 -58.62 -26.49
C MET A 61 -5.64 -57.74 -27.22
N LYS A 62 -5.05 -58.23 -28.33
CA LYS A 62 -4.17 -57.41 -29.18
C LYS A 62 -4.89 -56.19 -29.75
N ASP A 63 -6.13 -56.36 -30.21
CA ASP A 63 -6.93 -55.26 -30.77
C ASP A 63 -7.29 -54.23 -29.69
N VAL A 64 -7.65 -54.67 -28.46
CA VAL A 64 -7.91 -53.78 -27.31
C VAL A 64 -6.64 -53.02 -26.88
N ILE A 65 -5.49 -53.69 -26.81
CA ILE A 65 -4.22 -53.04 -26.47
C ILE A 65 -3.85 -52.01 -27.53
N LYS A 66 -4.05 -52.32 -28.81
CA LYS A 66 -3.81 -51.39 -29.92
C LYS A 66 -4.72 -50.17 -29.82
N GLU A 67 -6.03 -50.35 -29.62
CA GLU A 67 -6.98 -49.24 -29.43
C GLU A 67 -6.62 -48.37 -28.22
N PHE A 68 -6.19 -48.98 -27.11
CA PHE A 68 -5.73 -48.26 -25.92
C PHE A 68 -4.48 -47.44 -26.22
N ASN A 69 -3.50 -48.02 -26.92
CA ASN A 69 -2.27 -47.34 -27.31
C ASN A 69 -2.54 -46.17 -28.27
N ASP A 70 -3.41 -46.36 -29.27
CA ASP A 70 -3.80 -45.33 -30.22
C ASP A 70 -4.50 -44.15 -29.51
N ARG A 71 -5.48 -44.43 -28.64
CA ARG A 71 -6.14 -43.41 -27.82
C ARG A 71 -5.19 -42.71 -26.85
N THR A 72 -4.24 -43.45 -26.30
CA THR A 72 -3.24 -42.90 -25.37
C THR A 72 -2.26 -41.99 -26.11
N ALA A 73 -1.81 -42.38 -27.30
CA ALA A 73 -0.97 -41.56 -28.17
C ALA A 73 -1.66 -40.24 -28.53
N GLN A 74 -2.93 -40.29 -28.95
CA GLN A 74 -3.72 -39.09 -29.25
C GLN A 74 -3.81 -38.14 -28.03
N ARG A 75 -4.10 -38.68 -26.84
CA ARG A 75 -4.17 -37.86 -25.61
C ARG A 75 -2.82 -37.22 -25.24
N PHE A 76 -1.72 -37.92 -25.50
CA PHE A 76 -0.38 -37.38 -25.27
C PHE A 76 -0.06 -36.24 -26.25
N GLU A 77 -0.48 -36.36 -27.51
CA GLU A 77 -0.36 -35.30 -28.52
C GLU A 77 -1.19 -34.07 -28.11
N GLU A 78 -2.48 -34.24 -27.78
CA GLU A 78 -3.36 -33.16 -27.30
C GLU A 78 -2.85 -32.51 -26.00
N TYR A 79 -2.20 -33.28 -25.12
CA TYR A 79 -1.57 -32.74 -23.91
C TYR A 79 -0.33 -31.91 -24.26
N ASN A 80 0.52 -32.40 -25.17
CA ASN A 80 1.72 -31.69 -25.62
C ASN A 80 1.36 -30.39 -26.34
N GLU A 81 0.36 -30.38 -27.23
CA GLU A 81 -0.12 -29.16 -27.89
C GLU A 81 -0.62 -28.12 -26.89
N ARG A 82 -1.50 -28.52 -25.95
CA ARG A 82 -1.98 -27.61 -24.89
C ARG A 82 -0.84 -27.09 -24.01
N MET A 83 0.17 -27.93 -23.76
CA MET A 83 1.34 -27.53 -22.99
C MET A 83 2.20 -26.51 -23.75
N GLN A 84 2.35 -26.65 -25.07
CA GLN A 84 3.04 -25.66 -25.90
C GLN A 84 2.29 -24.34 -25.94
N VAL A 85 0.98 -24.34 -26.21
CA VAL A 85 0.14 -23.12 -26.20
C VAL A 85 0.26 -22.36 -24.86
N LYS A 86 0.23 -23.08 -23.73
CA LYS A 86 0.41 -22.46 -22.41
C LYS A 86 1.81 -21.91 -22.17
N LYS A 87 2.85 -22.55 -22.72
CA LYS A 87 4.22 -22.04 -22.64
C LYS A 87 4.37 -20.75 -23.45
N ASP A 88 3.79 -20.70 -24.65
CA ASP A 88 3.83 -19.53 -25.52
C ASP A 88 3.09 -18.35 -24.88
N GLN A 89 1.89 -18.58 -24.32
CA GLN A 89 1.15 -17.56 -23.56
C GLN A 89 1.94 -17.04 -22.35
N CYS A 90 2.62 -17.92 -21.62
CA CYS A 90 3.45 -17.53 -20.47
C CYS A 90 4.65 -16.68 -20.93
N LYS A 91 5.29 -17.06 -22.03
CA LYS A 91 6.41 -16.31 -22.61
C LYS A 91 5.98 -14.91 -23.06
N GLU A 92 4.86 -14.80 -23.76
CA GLU A 92 4.32 -13.51 -24.20
C GLU A 92 3.96 -12.59 -23.02
N GLN A 93 3.35 -13.16 -21.97
CA GLN A 93 3.03 -12.41 -20.75
C GLN A 93 4.30 -11.93 -20.02
N CYS A 94 5.32 -12.78 -19.89
CA CYS A 94 6.60 -12.40 -19.29
C CYS A 94 7.32 -11.32 -20.12
N ASP A 95 7.37 -11.44 -21.45
CA ASP A 95 7.98 -10.44 -22.33
C ASP A 95 7.28 -9.08 -22.19
N LYS A 96 5.95 -9.07 -22.08
CA LYS A 96 5.14 -7.86 -21.84
C LYS A 96 5.43 -7.21 -20.48
N GLU A 97 5.52 -8.01 -19.42
CA GLU A 97 5.83 -7.52 -18.06
C GLU A 97 7.26 -6.98 -17.98
N ILE A 98 8.23 -7.66 -18.59
CA ILE A 98 9.63 -7.19 -18.70
C ILE A 98 9.69 -5.86 -19.46
N GLN A 99 8.97 -5.71 -20.57
CA GLN A 99 8.91 -4.43 -21.29
C GLN A 99 8.32 -3.29 -20.44
N GLN A 100 7.28 -3.57 -19.64
CA GLN A 100 6.71 -2.58 -18.72
C GLN A 100 7.69 -2.18 -17.62
N ILE A 101 8.42 -3.14 -17.05
CA ILE A 101 9.45 -2.88 -16.03
C ILE A 101 10.57 -2.02 -16.63
N ILE A 102 11.07 -2.36 -17.83
CA ILE A 102 12.12 -1.58 -18.51
C ILE A 102 11.65 -0.15 -18.81
N LEU A 103 10.40 0.01 -19.27
CA LEU A 103 9.84 1.34 -19.55
C LEU A 103 9.71 2.17 -18.27
N LYS A 104 9.26 1.54 -17.17
CA LYS A 104 9.12 2.18 -15.86
C LYS A 104 10.48 2.60 -15.30
N ASP A 105 11.48 1.71 -15.33
CA ASP A 105 12.86 2.01 -14.92
C ASP A 105 13.46 3.17 -15.74
N LYS A 106 13.19 3.20 -17.06
CA LYS A 106 13.68 4.28 -17.92
C LYS A 106 13.08 5.64 -17.54
N ILE A 107 11.79 5.69 -17.22
CA ILE A 107 11.11 6.92 -16.77
C ILE A 107 11.63 7.35 -15.39
N GLU A 108 11.75 6.41 -14.44
CA GLU A 108 12.27 6.71 -13.10
C GLU A 108 13.71 7.20 -13.16
N LYS A 109 14.55 6.61 -14.02
CA LYS A 109 15.93 7.05 -14.24
C LYS A 109 16.00 8.43 -14.89
N GLU A 110 15.19 8.72 -15.91
CA GLU A 110 15.14 10.04 -16.54
C GLU A 110 14.64 11.12 -15.58
N LEU A 111 13.64 10.79 -14.74
CA LEU A 111 13.13 11.69 -13.71
C LEU A 111 14.22 11.96 -12.65
N THR A 112 14.89 10.92 -12.16
CA THR A 112 15.97 11.03 -11.16
C THR A 112 17.16 11.81 -11.70
N GLU A 113 17.60 11.54 -12.93
CA GLU A 113 18.69 12.31 -13.57
C GLU A 113 18.32 13.79 -13.73
N ARG A 114 17.07 14.10 -14.13
CA ARG A 114 16.61 15.50 -14.22
C ARG A 114 16.54 16.19 -12.86
N PHE A 115 16.06 15.50 -11.81
CA PHE A 115 16.03 16.05 -10.45
C PHE A 115 17.43 16.22 -9.86
N SER A 116 18.31 15.23 -9.98
CA SER A 116 19.70 15.32 -9.50
C SER A 116 20.52 16.35 -10.28
N ALA A 117 20.27 16.53 -11.59
CA ALA A 117 20.89 17.59 -12.38
C ALA A 117 20.38 18.99 -11.99
N LEU A 118 19.12 19.12 -11.56
CA LEU A 118 18.62 20.36 -10.95
C LEU A 118 19.29 20.60 -9.58
N GLU A 119 19.46 19.56 -8.78
CA GLU A 119 19.98 19.68 -7.41
C GLU A 119 21.49 19.94 -7.36
N THR A 120 22.25 19.47 -8.36
CA THR A 120 23.71 19.64 -8.43
C THR A 120 24.19 20.80 -9.31
N LYS A 121 23.32 21.39 -10.15
CA LYS A 121 23.63 22.63 -10.90
C LYS A 121 23.13 23.91 -10.24
N ILE A 122 22.54 23.81 -9.05
CA ILE A 122 22.33 24.96 -8.19
C ILE A 122 23.58 25.11 -7.33
N ASP A 123 24.66 25.63 -7.93
CA ASP A 123 25.69 26.27 -7.12
C ASP A 123 25.02 27.49 -6.47
N THR A 124 25.29 27.72 -5.18
CA THR A 124 24.68 28.81 -4.41
C THR A 124 25.02 30.20 -4.99
N ASN A 125 25.91 30.24 -5.98
CA ASN A 125 26.37 31.42 -6.70
C ASN A 125 25.74 31.60 -8.10
N ASP A 126 24.99 30.62 -8.63
CA ASP A 126 24.45 30.64 -10.00
C ASP A 126 22.93 30.89 -10.08
N ILE A 127 22.24 31.03 -8.94
CA ILE A 127 20.90 31.62 -8.91
C ILE A 127 21.05 33.12 -9.14
N LEU A 128 20.87 33.47 -10.42
CA LEU A 128 20.62 34.77 -11.00
C LEU A 128 20.44 35.88 -9.95
N THR A 129 21.46 36.72 -9.86
CA THR A 129 21.45 38.07 -9.28
C THR A 129 20.15 38.80 -9.58
N CYS A 130 19.21 38.72 -8.64
CA CYS A 130 18.17 39.72 -8.46
C CYS A 130 18.15 40.09 -6.97
N ILE A 131 19.17 40.88 -6.61
CA ILE A 131 19.11 42.04 -5.73
C ILE A 131 17.78 42.18 -4.96
N CYS A 132 17.73 41.59 -3.75
CA CYS A 132 16.93 42.12 -2.65
C CYS A 132 17.75 41.94 -1.37
N GLU A 133 18.25 43.08 -0.93
CA GLU A 133 19.18 43.33 0.17
C GLU A 133 18.77 42.62 1.47
N LYS A 134 19.71 41.84 2.00
CA LYS A 134 19.69 41.25 3.34
C LYS A 134 19.52 42.36 4.39
N SER A 135 18.37 42.49 5.04
CA SER A 135 18.34 43.25 6.30
C SER A 135 17.35 42.82 7.39
N VAL A 136 16.30 41.99 7.15
CA VAL A 136 15.39 41.62 8.27
C VAL A 136 14.86 40.17 8.25
N THR A 137 15.08 39.39 7.20
CA THR A 137 14.37 38.10 6.97
C THR A 137 15.06 36.84 7.51
N ASP A 138 16.39 36.86 7.77
CA ASP A 138 17.16 35.65 8.13
C ASP A 138 16.80 35.08 9.54
N LYS A 139 16.23 35.92 10.42
CA LYS A 139 15.83 35.48 11.78
C LYS A 139 14.47 34.75 11.79
N PHE A 140 13.60 35.09 10.85
CA PHE A 140 12.25 34.51 10.77
C PHE A 140 12.24 33.19 10.00
N GLU A 141 13.05 33.04 8.95
CA GLU A 141 13.16 31.77 8.20
C GLU A 141 13.67 30.62 9.08
N LYS A 142 14.70 30.84 9.90
CA LYS A 142 15.24 29.80 10.80
C LYS A 142 14.24 29.33 11.86
N THR A 143 13.33 30.21 12.29
CA THR A 143 12.28 29.84 13.27
C THR A 143 11.14 29.09 12.58
N CYS A 144 10.82 29.44 11.34
CA CYS A 144 9.78 28.78 10.54
C CYS A 144 10.16 27.35 10.10
N LEU A 145 11.45 27.12 9.82
CA LEU A 145 12.02 25.77 9.62
C LEU A 145 11.76 24.84 10.82
N LYS A 146 11.64 25.41 12.02
CA LYS A 146 11.31 24.66 13.25
C LYS A 146 9.82 24.34 13.38
N CYS A 147 8.95 25.21 12.86
CA CYS A 147 7.51 24.96 12.79
C CYS A 147 7.12 23.97 11.68
N SER A 148 7.90 23.92 10.59
CA SER A 148 7.73 22.92 9.53
C SER A 148 8.27 21.53 9.90
N GLY A 149 9.00 21.40 11.01
CA GLY A 149 9.51 20.12 11.54
C GLY A 149 8.44 19.12 12.01
N ILE A 150 7.16 19.52 12.05
CA ILE A 150 6.03 18.63 12.38
C ILE A 150 5.50 17.90 11.12
N PHE A 151 5.92 18.29 9.91
CA PHE A 151 5.62 17.54 8.69
C PHE A 151 6.34 16.17 8.62
N ALA A 152 7.21 15.86 9.57
CA ALA A 152 7.93 14.59 9.66
C ALA A 152 7.37 13.61 10.72
N THR A 153 6.31 13.95 11.46
CA THR A 153 5.81 13.14 12.59
C THR A 153 4.32 12.82 12.48
N ALA A 154 3.90 12.27 11.34
CA ALA A 154 2.76 11.36 11.19
C ALA A 154 2.63 11.03 9.70
N VAL A 155 3.57 10.26 9.17
CA VAL A 155 3.33 9.51 7.93
C VAL A 155 2.79 8.16 8.39
N PRO A 156 1.48 7.87 8.30
CA PRO A 156 1.04 6.50 8.25
C PRO A 156 1.71 5.90 7.01
N GLU A 157 2.52 4.86 7.19
CA GLU A 157 3.12 4.09 6.11
C GLU A 157 2.00 3.47 5.24
N LEU A 158 1.43 4.26 4.34
CA LEU A 158 0.46 3.81 3.34
C LEU A 158 1.25 3.33 2.13
N GLY A 159 1.93 2.20 2.34
CA GLY A 159 2.59 1.42 1.30
C GLY A 159 1.54 0.68 0.45
N LEU A 160 0.92 1.37 -0.49
CA LEU A 160 0.37 0.79 -1.71
C LEU A 160 0.07 1.92 -2.70
N ILE A 161 0.03 1.61 -3.98
CA ILE A 161 0.09 2.47 -5.18
C ILE A 161 -0.96 3.62 -5.22
N GLY A 162 -1.88 3.73 -4.24
CA GLY A 162 -2.79 4.86 -4.04
C GLY A 162 -2.41 5.85 -2.91
N GLY A 163 -1.49 5.49 -2.01
CA GLY A 163 -1.14 6.29 -0.83
C GLY A 163 -0.53 7.66 -1.17
N THR A 164 0.26 7.74 -2.24
CA THR A 164 0.89 9.00 -2.68
C THR A 164 -0.13 10.01 -3.24
N VAL A 165 -1.14 9.54 -3.97
CA VAL A 165 -2.19 10.40 -4.54
C VAL A 165 -3.11 10.92 -3.44
N VAL A 166 -3.53 10.03 -2.53
CA VAL A 166 -4.39 10.42 -1.40
C VAL A 166 -3.66 11.37 -0.45
N TYR A 167 -2.38 11.08 -0.15
CA TYR A 167 -1.55 11.98 0.65
C TYR A 167 -1.41 13.36 0.00
N ALA A 168 -1.09 13.44 -1.29
CA ALA A 168 -0.97 14.71 -2.00
C ALA A 168 -2.31 15.49 -2.01
N ALA A 169 -3.44 14.80 -2.21
CA ALA A 169 -4.76 15.41 -2.14
C ALA A 169 -5.09 15.92 -0.72
N ALA A 170 -4.77 15.12 0.31
CA ALA A 170 -4.95 15.49 1.71
C ALA A 170 -4.11 16.70 2.11
N VAL A 171 -2.82 16.74 1.74
CA VAL A 171 -1.94 17.89 1.97
C VAL A 171 -2.47 19.13 1.25
N LYS A 172 -2.93 19.00 0.00
CA LYS A 172 -3.50 20.13 -0.76
C LYS A 172 -4.76 20.68 -0.10
N ALA A 173 -5.68 19.80 0.32
CA ALA A 173 -6.91 20.18 1.00
C ALA A 173 -6.61 20.84 2.36
N ALA A 174 -5.72 20.24 3.15
CA ALA A 174 -5.32 20.75 4.46
C ALA A 174 -4.60 22.09 4.35
N THR A 175 -3.71 22.26 3.38
CA THR A 175 -3.01 23.54 3.13
C THR A 175 -4.00 24.64 2.77
N LYS A 176 -4.99 24.34 1.91
CA LYS A 176 -6.05 25.30 1.58
C LYS A 176 -6.86 25.70 2.82
N ALA A 177 -7.33 24.73 3.60
CA ALA A 177 -8.11 24.97 4.81
C ALA A 177 -7.32 25.77 5.85
N GLY A 178 -6.04 25.45 6.05
CA GLY A 178 -5.17 26.16 6.98
C GLY A 178 -4.86 27.59 6.55
N MET A 179 -4.64 27.83 5.25
CA MET A 179 -4.45 29.20 4.75
C MET A 179 -5.73 30.04 4.89
N GLU A 180 -6.90 29.47 4.59
CA GLU A 180 -8.18 30.15 4.76
C GLU A 180 -8.44 30.52 6.23
N ALA A 181 -8.18 29.59 7.17
CA ALA A 181 -8.31 29.85 8.60
C ALA A 181 -7.31 30.91 9.10
N ALA A 182 -6.04 30.84 8.69
CA ALA A 182 -5.05 31.85 9.04
C ALA A 182 -5.41 33.25 8.49
N LEU A 183 -5.97 33.30 7.28
CA LEU A 183 -6.43 34.54 6.67
C LEU A 183 -7.60 35.15 7.46
N VAL A 184 -8.60 34.34 7.82
CA VAL A 184 -9.73 34.78 8.66
C VAL A 184 -9.23 35.30 10.02
N GLY A 185 -8.29 34.58 10.65
CA GLY A 185 -7.65 35.01 11.88
C GLY A 185 -6.92 36.35 11.75
N LEU A 186 -6.22 36.60 10.64
CA LEU A 186 -5.57 37.88 10.37
C LEU A 186 -6.58 39.00 10.06
N GLU A 187 -7.68 38.71 9.38
CA GLU A 187 -8.76 39.67 9.15
C GLU A 187 -9.40 40.14 10.48
N SER A 188 -9.34 39.31 11.53
CA SER A 188 -9.78 39.68 12.87
C SER A 188 -8.87 40.71 13.57
N VAL A 189 -7.66 40.95 13.04
CA VAL A 189 -6.74 41.96 13.56
C VAL A 189 -7.28 43.35 13.23
N ASN A 190 -7.55 44.12 14.28
CA ASN A 190 -8.25 45.40 14.16
C ASN A 190 -7.53 46.34 13.18
N GLY A 191 -8.22 46.71 12.09
CA GLY A 191 -7.73 47.64 11.09
C GLY A 191 -6.75 47.06 10.06
N LEU A 192 -6.27 45.81 10.22
CA LEU A 192 -5.29 45.23 9.29
C LEU A 192 -5.86 45.06 7.87
N ARG A 193 -7.08 44.51 7.77
CA ARG A 193 -7.82 44.42 6.50
C ARG A 193 -8.09 45.79 5.89
N GLY A 194 -8.34 46.80 6.71
CA GLY A 194 -8.53 48.19 6.25
C GLY A 194 -7.25 48.80 5.70
N LEU A 195 -6.10 48.49 6.29
CA LEU A 195 -4.79 48.99 5.88
C LEU A 195 -4.27 48.33 4.59
N LEU A 196 -4.42 47.01 4.48
CA LEU A 196 -3.87 46.24 3.35
C LEU A 196 -4.87 46.00 2.22
N GLY A 197 -6.17 46.13 2.48
CA GLY A 197 -7.21 45.76 1.53
C GLY A 197 -7.08 44.30 1.10
N GLU A 198 -7.06 44.06 -0.21
CA GLU A 198 -6.91 42.71 -0.78
C GLU A 198 -5.51 42.11 -0.57
N LYS A 199 -4.47 42.95 -0.35
CA LYS A 199 -3.09 42.48 -0.12
C LYS A 199 -2.91 41.70 1.17
N ILE A 200 -3.91 41.66 2.05
CA ILE A 200 -3.89 40.80 3.23
C ILE A 200 -3.77 39.31 2.85
N LYS A 201 -4.23 38.91 1.66
CA LYS A 201 -4.07 37.54 1.14
C LYS A 201 -2.60 37.18 0.94
N ASP A 202 -1.77 38.13 0.52
CA ASP A 202 -0.35 37.92 0.24
C ASP A 202 0.48 37.74 1.52
N LEU A 203 -0.06 38.14 2.68
CA LEU A 203 0.59 37.88 3.97
C LEU A 203 0.53 36.41 4.36
N VAL A 204 -0.47 35.67 3.91
CA VAL A 204 -0.62 34.24 4.20
C VAL A 204 -0.05 33.45 3.03
N THR A 205 0.99 32.69 3.30
CA THR A 205 1.67 31.86 2.32
C THR A 205 1.66 30.41 2.77
N THR A 206 1.98 29.49 1.87
CA THR A 206 2.07 28.05 2.15
C THR A 206 3.10 27.71 3.23
N THR A 207 4.04 28.62 3.56
CA THR A 207 5.10 28.37 4.54
C THR A 207 4.80 28.95 5.93
N ASN A 208 3.92 29.95 6.04
CA ASN A 208 3.76 30.72 7.28
C ASN A 208 2.43 30.53 8.00
N PHE A 209 1.39 30.00 7.34
CA PHE A 209 0.02 30.00 7.86
C PHE A 209 -0.14 29.19 9.16
N GLN A 210 0.76 28.21 9.40
CA GLN A 210 0.79 27.38 10.60
C GLN A 210 1.70 27.93 11.70
N CYS A 211 2.32 29.09 11.49
CA CYS A 211 3.43 29.58 12.30
C CYS A 211 3.03 30.86 13.03
N PRO A 212 2.55 30.79 14.29
CA PRO A 212 2.19 31.96 15.08
C PRO A 212 3.27 33.05 15.08
N ASN A 213 4.53 32.66 15.26
CA ASN A 213 5.66 33.59 15.29
C ASN A 213 5.92 34.27 13.94
N ALA A 214 5.70 33.56 12.83
CA ALA A 214 5.89 34.11 11.49
C ALA A 214 4.81 35.16 11.19
N LEU A 215 3.54 34.86 11.50
CA LEU A 215 2.46 35.82 11.34
C LEU A 215 2.60 37.02 12.27
N MET A 216 3.05 36.82 13.52
CA MET A 216 3.42 37.93 14.42
C MET A 216 4.50 38.83 13.81
N GLY A 217 5.58 38.22 13.27
CA GLY A 217 6.66 38.94 12.62
C GLY A 217 6.21 39.74 11.39
N LEU A 218 5.32 39.16 10.58
CA LEU A 218 4.73 39.84 9.41
C LEU A 218 3.86 41.02 9.82
N VAL A 219 2.99 40.87 10.82
CA VAL A 219 2.15 41.95 11.33
C VAL A 219 3.01 43.06 11.94
N GLN A 220 4.10 42.70 12.62
CA GLN A 220 5.09 43.67 13.13
C GLN A 220 5.82 44.39 11.98
N ASN A 221 6.21 43.69 10.92
CA ASN A 221 6.81 44.30 9.74
C ASN A 221 5.83 45.26 9.02
N VAL A 222 4.54 44.91 8.94
CA VAL A 222 3.50 45.80 8.40
C VAL A 222 3.38 47.07 9.25
N LYS A 223 3.44 46.95 10.58
CA LYS A 223 3.51 48.12 11.47
C LYS A 223 4.73 48.98 11.12
N ASP A 224 5.91 48.38 11.08
CA ASP A 224 7.17 49.13 10.94
C ASP A 224 7.30 49.78 9.56
N THR A 225 6.71 49.19 8.51
CA THR A 225 6.78 49.70 7.13
C THR A 225 5.60 50.61 6.73
N GLN A 226 4.37 50.32 7.18
CA GLN A 226 3.17 51.04 6.75
C GLN A 226 2.72 52.11 7.75
N CYS A 227 3.10 51.99 9.03
CA CYS A 227 2.74 52.97 10.06
C CYS A 227 3.77 54.10 10.22
N VAL A 228 4.29 54.61 9.09
CA VAL A 228 5.32 55.66 9.06
C VAL A 228 4.70 57.00 8.64
N GLY A 229 5.01 58.06 9.39
CA GLY A 229 4.57 59.44 9.09
C GLY A 229 3.18 59.80 9.61
N ALA A 230 2.82 61.09 9.46
CA ALA A 230 1.58 61.63 10.01
C ALA A 230 0.31 61.05 9.37
N ALA A 231 0.35 60.72 8.06
CA ALA A 231 -0.79 60.14 7.35
C ALA A 231 -1.16 58.75 7.91
N ALA A 232 -0.18 57.94 8.28
CA ALA A 232 -0.42 56.60 8.79
C ALA A 232 -1.04 56.58 10.20
N GLN A 233 -0.84 57.64 10.98
CA GLN A 233 -1.47 57.81 12.31
C GLN A 233 -3.00 57.91 12.23
N SER A 234 -3.58 58.16 11.05
CA SER A 234 -5.03 58.15 10.85
C SER A 234 -5.61 56.74 10.75
N GLN A 235 -4.80 55.73 10.39
CA GLN A 235 -5.23 54.36 10.13
C GLN A 235 -5.56 53.62 11.44
N VAL A 236 -6.67 52.87 11.45
CA VAL A 236 -7.16 52.14 12.64
C VAL A 236 -6.12 51.16 13.18
N PHE A 237 -5.41 50.45 12.28
CA PHE A 237 -4.34 49.52 12.65
C PHE A 237 -3.20 50.22 13.39
N CYS A 238 -2.71 51.34 12.85
CA CYS A 238 -1.58 52.09 13.42
C CYS A 238 -1.95 52.74 14.76
N LYS A 239 -3.17 53.29 14.91
CA LYS A 239 -3.68 53.78 16.20
C LYS A 239 -3.79 52.67 17.24
N GLY A 240 -4.18 51.47 16.82
CA GLY A 240 -4.28 50.30 17.69
C GLY A 240 -2.93 49.79 18.21
N LEU A 241 -1.81 50.22 17.64
CA LEU A 241 -0.46 49.76 17.99
C LEU A 241 0.29 50.70 18.95
N LEU A 242 -0.44 51.57 19.65
CA LEU A 242 0.04 52.23 20.86
C LEU A 242 0.59 51.18 21.85
N PRO A 243 1.60 51.52 22.67
CA PRO A 243 2.36 50.55 23.47
C PRO A 243 1.49 49.61 24.31
N GLU A 244 0.35 50.07 24.80
CA GLU A 244 -0.60 49.28 25.61
C GLU A 244 -1.34 48.20 24.81
N SER A 245 -1.57 48.40 23.51
CA SER A 245 -2.40 47.53 22.67
C SER A 245 -1.61 46.67 21.69
N THR A 246 -0.31 46.94 21.54
CA THR A 246 0.60 46.15 20.68
C THR A 246 0.55 44.65 21.03
N SER A 247 0.54 44.30 22.32
CA SER A 247 0.44 42.90 22.77
C SER A 247 -0.83 42.20 22.25
N ARG A 248 -1.99 42.89 22.26
CA ARG A 248 -3.27 42.31 21.82
C ARG A 248 -3.30 42.06 20.31
N ILE A 249 -2.74 42.97 19.52
CA ILE A 249 -2.67 42.83 18.06
C ILE A 249 -1.73 41.69 17.66
N ILE A 250 -0.56 41.62 18.30
CA ILE A 250 0.40 40.53 18.09
C ILE A 250 -0.20 39.19 18.53
N GLN A 251 -0.94 39.13 19.65
CA GLN A 251 -1.63 37.92 20.09
C GLN A 251 -2.71 37.45 19.12
N LYS A 252 -3.43 38.37 18.46
CA LYS A 252 -4.37 38.01 17.39
C LYS A 252 -3.66 37.42 16.18
N ALA A 253 -2.51 37.97 15.78
CA ALA A 253 -1.68 37.39 14.72
C ALA A 253 -1.18 35.98 15.11
N ALA A 254 -0.80 35.78 16.37
CA ALA A 254 -0.43 34.48 16.90
C ALA A 254 -1.62 33.50 16.93
N ALA A 255 -2.82 33.97 17.24
CA ALA A 255 -4.06 33.19 17.19
C ALA A 255 -4.38 32.75 15.77
N ALA A 256 -4.25 33.65 14.78
CA ALA A 256 -4.40 33.31 13.36
C ALA A 256 -3.49 32.15 12.94
N GLY A 257 -2.24 32.13 13.40
CA GLY A 257 -1.31 31.04 13.10
C GLY A 257 -1.68 29.72 13.78
N ARG A 258 -2.30 29.78 14.97
CA ARG A 258 -2.83 28.60 15.67
C ARG A 258 -4.07 28.04 14.98
N GLU A 259 -5.00 28.91 14.59
CA GLU A 259 -6.20 28.56 13.83
C GLU A 259 -5.83 27.93 12.48
N GLY A 260 -4.83 28.49 11.78
CA GLY A 260 -4.31 27.91 10.54
C GLY A 260 -3.71 26.51 10.72
N ALA A 261 -2.96 26.29 11.81
CA ALA A 261 -2.40 24.98 12.15
C ALA A 261 -3.49 23.96 12.56
N GLU A 262 -4.48 24.38 13.34
CA GLU A 262 -5.59 23.54 13.78
C GLU A 262 -6.48 23.11 12.61
N ALA A 263 -6.83 24.04 11.73
CA ALA A 263 -7.62 23.75 10.53
C ALA A 263 -6.88 22.80 9.58
N TYR A 264 -5.55 22.96 9.45
CA TYR A 264 -4.72 22.02 8.70
C TYR A 264 -4.76 20.62 9.30
N ASN A 265 -4.47 20.50 10.60
CA ASN A 265 -4.39 19.19 11.27
C ASN A 265 -5.73 18.46 11.24
N THR A 266 -6.83 19.18 11.46
CA THR A 266 -8.19 18.63 11.41
C THR A 266 -8.51 18.12 10.00
N THR A 267 -8.33 18.97 8.99
CA THR A 267 -8.60 18.60 7.59
C THR A 267 -7.71 17.47 7.09
N PHE A 268 -6.43 17.47 7.50
CA PHE A 268 -5.48 16.42 7.15
C PHE A 268 -5.87 15.08 7.79
N SER A 269 -6.24 15.11 9.08
CA SER A 269 -6.69 13.91 9.80
C SER A 269 -7.98 13.36 9.17
N ASP A 270 -8.97 14.21 8.90
CA ASP A 270 -10.22 13.79 8.26
C ASP A 270 -9.98 13.17 6.88
N SER A 271 -9.06 13.76 6.09
CA SER A 271 -8.68 13.24 4.77
C SER A 271 -7.89 11.94 4.81
N THR A 272 -7.27 11.61 5.95
CA THR A 272 -6.43 10.41 6.14
C THR A 272 -7.05 9.36 7.06
N THR A 273 -8.25 9.62 7.60
CA THR A 273 -8.95 8.62 8.40
C THR A 273 -9.15 7.33 7.60
N ILE A 274 -8.88 6.19 8.23
CA ILE A 274 -9.06 4.83 7.68
C ILE A 274 -10.45 4.67 7.06
N THR A 275 -11.44 5.39 7.61
CA THR A 275 -12.80 5.44 7.07
C THR A 275 -12.82 5.90 5.62
N ALA A 276 -12.11 6.97 5.24
CA ALA A 276 -12.03 7.45 3.85
C ALA A 276 -11.41 6.40 2.91
N PHE A 277 -10.34 5.73 3.35
CA PHE A 277 -9.69 4.66 2.58
C PHE A 277 -10.59 3.45 2.37
N LEU A 278 -11.35 3.06 3.39
CA LEU A 278 -12.25 1.90 3.35
C LEU A 278 -13.65 2.22 2.80
N THR A 279 -13.99 3.48 2.51
CA THR A 279 -15.24 3.82 1.81
C THR A 279 -15.09 3.94 0.31
N ASP A 280 -13.87 4.07 -0.22
CA ASP A 280 -13.67 4.12 -1.66
C ASP A 280 -14.00 2.76 -2.29
N PRO A 281 -15.05 2.65 -3.14
CA PRO A 281 -15.44 1.39 -3.75
C PRO A 281 -14.31 0.74 -4.59
N ILE A 282 -13.39 1.55 -5.13
CA ILE A 282 -12.23 1.06 -5.89
C ILE A 282 -11.25 0.35 -4.93
N VAL A 283 -10.98 0.94 -3.77
CA VAL A 283 -10.07 0.35 -2.77
C VAL A 283 -10.68 -0.92 -2.19
N ILE A 284 -11.98 -0.92 -1.86
CA ILE A 284 -12.68 -2.13 -1.39
C ILE A 284 -12.58 -3.24 -2.43
N SER A 285 -12.84 -2.93 -3.71
CA SER A 285 -12.75 -3.90 -4.81
C SER A 285 -11.34 -4.49 -4.92
N ALA A 286 -10.29 -3.65 -4.85
CA ALA A 286 -8.91 -4.09 -4.88
C ALA A 286 -8.55 -5.01 -3.71
N ILE A 287 -8.98 -4.67 -2.48
CA ILE A 287 -8.76 -5.51 -1.29
C ILE A 287 -9.45 -6.87 -1.46
N VAL A 288 -10.68 -6.88 -1.97
CA VAL A 288 -11.42 -8.13 -2.25
C VAL A 288 -10.67 -9.00 -3.25
N VAL A 289 -10.21 -8.43 -4.38
CA VAL A 289 -9.44 -9.16 -5.39
C VAL A 289 -8.13 -9.72 -4.81
N ILE A 290 -7.36 -8.92 -4.06
CA ILE A 290 -6.12 -9.37 -3.42
C ILE A 290 -6.40 -10.50 -2.44
N SER A 291 -7.45 -10.38 -1.61
CA SER A 291 -7.82 -11.43 -0.66
C SER A 291 -8.14 -12.76 -1.34
N ILE A 292 -8.86 -12.73 -2.48
CA ILE A 292 -9.16 -13.90 -3.30
C ILE A 292 -7.85 -14.53 -3.83
N VAL A 293 -6.95 -13.72 -4.39
CA VAL A 293 -5.66 -14.20 -4.92
C VAL A 293 -4.81 -14.85 -3.81
N VAL A 294 -4.74 -14.25 -2.62
CA VAL A 294 -4.02 -14.80 -1.47
C VAL A 294 -4.63 -16.13 -1.01
N ILE A 295 -5.96 -16.22 -0.93
CA ILE A 295 -6.65 -17.47 -0.58
C ILE A 295 -6.33 -18.56 -1.62
N LEU A 296 -6.41 -18.26 -2.92
CA LEU A 296 -6.07 -19.19 -3.99
C LEU A 296 -4.60 -19.62 -3.93
N LEU A 297 -3.69 -18.70 -3.62
CA LEU A 297 -2.26 -19.00 -3.45
C LEU A 297 -2.02 -19.93 -2.26
N ILE A 298 -2.66 -19.69 -1.11
CA ILE A 298 -2.58 -20.56 0.07
C ILE A 298 -3.09 -21.96 -0.27
N ILE A 299 -4.26 -22.07 -0.92
CA ILE A 299 -4.81 -23.36 -1.36
C ILE A 299 -3.85 -24.06 -2.32
N TYR A 300 -3.31 -23.33 -3.31
CA TYR A 300 -2.33 -23.85 -4.26
C TYR A 300 -1.07 -24.38 -3.56
N LEU A 301 -0.52 -23.65 -2.59
CA LEU A 301 0.65 -24.08 -1.82
C LEU A 301 0.37 -25.35 -1.01
N ILE A 302 -0.80 -25.44 -0.36
CA ILE A 302 -1.22 -26.66 0.37
C ILE A 302 -1.32 -27.85 -0.60
N LEU A 303 -1.94 -27.68 -1.76
CA LEU A 303 -2.07 -28.73 -2.77
C LEU A 303 -0.71 -29.15 -3.34
N ARG A 304 0.17 -28.20 -3.62
CA ARG A 304 1.54 -28.44 -4.09
C ARG A 304 2.34 -29.23 -3.06
N TYR A 305 2.25 -28.85 -1.79
CA TYR A 305 2.90 -29.55 -0.68
C TYR A 305 2.42 -31.00 -0.58
N ARG A 306 1.10 -31.24 -0.62
CA ARG A 306 0.53 -32.60 -0.60
C ARG A 306 0.99 -33.45 -1.80
N ARG A 307 1.05 -32.88 -3.01
CA ARG A 307 1.56 -33.58 -4.20
C ARG A 307 3.04 -33.96 -4.04
N LYS A 308 3.86 -33.07 -3.51
CA LYS A 308 5.30 -33.34 -3.26
C LYS A 308 5.49 -34.50 -2.28
N ILE A 309 4.72 -34.53 -1.19
CA ILE A 309 4.75 -35.66 -0.24
C ILE A 309 4.35 -36.97 -0.94
N LYS A 310 3.30 -36.96 -1.76
CA LYS A 310 2.84 -38.16 -2.47
C LYS A 310 3.90 -38.70 -3.45
N MET A 311 4.63 -37.82 -4.14
CA MET A 311 5.71 -38.20 -5.06
C MET A 311 6.93 -38.76 -4.32
N ASN A 312 7.32 -38.17 -3.18
CA ASN A 312 8.42 -38.69 -2.37
C ASN A 312 8.13 -40.11 -1.85
N LYS A 313 6.90 -40.37 -1.41
CA LYS A 313 6.47 -41.73 -1.02
C LYS A 313 6.58 -42.70 -2.20
N LYS A 314 6.10 -42.32 -3.40
CA LYS A 314 6.23 -43.16 -4.60
C LYS A 314 7.69 -43.48 -4.95
N LEU A 315 8.60 -42.50 -4.83
CA LEU A 315 10.02 -42.72 -5.10
C LEU A 315 10.65 -43.70 -4.10
N GLN A 316 10.25 -43.65 -2.82
CA GLN A 316 10.70 -44.63 -1.82
C GLN A 316 10.23 -46.05 -2.16
N TYR A 317 8.97 -46.23 -2.58
CA TYR A 317 8.47 -47.54 -3.01
C TYR A 317 9.17 -48.07 -4.27
N ILE A 318 9.48 -47.22 -5.25
CA ILE A 318 10.21 -47.62 -6.46
C ILE A 318 11.64 -48.07 -6.13
N LYS A 319 12.32 -47.41 -5.18
CA LYS A 319 13.65 -47.82 -4.73
C LYS A 319 13.63 -49.21 -4.08
N LEU A 320 12.65 -49.47 -3.22
CA LEU A 320 12.48 -50.77 -2.55
C LEU A 320 12.13 -51.92 -3.50
N LEU A 321 11.54 -51.64 -4.66
CA LEU A 321 11.19 -52.67 -5.66
C LEU A 321 12.34 -53.01 -6.62
N LYS A 322 13.42 -52.21 -6.63
CA LYS A 322 14.57 -52.41 -7.53
C LYS A 322 15.73 -53.16 -6.84
N GLU A 323 15.71 -53.24 -5.51
CA GLU A 323 16.55 -54.14 -4.70
C GLU A 323 15.93 -55.54 -4.65
#